data_AF-A0A841ESY8-F1
#
_entry.id   AF-A0A841ESY8-F1
#
_cell.length_a   1.000
_cell.length_b   1.000
_cell.length_c   1.000
_cell.angle_alpha   90.00
_cell.angle_beta   90.00
_cell.angle_gamma   90.00
#
_symmetry.space_group_name_H-M   'P 1'
#
loop_
_entity.id
_entity.type
_entity.pdbx_description
1 polymer ?
#
loop_
_entity_poly.entity_id
_entity_poly.type
_entity_poly.pdbx_seq_one_letter_code
_entity_poly.pdbx_strand_id
1 'polypeptide(L)'
;MKNNFNIYLIFIGLFAFACSSEKNDKNNTPPDSLAGLGTDSVGKNQEVFEPMRFFVYADTIDWRKFDTQVTNTYRKQITEKLKVNFDSLAYYDDNESYREKKFKDCFHFMDLNADGKLDVIYGGFSGSEPDLVKIFLHKENQFVPVFEGYQELSALVFDANKKLTSFILLDFGCCAEYIEYETKYNVGDDFNITLNYQRARMVRTQAPKTIWSTPIKFMTLNDGYALRSEPMKEDTATYIYDAVGEGNTVTKYPKNAKGLAWAEYKDKSNRVWWFVEMYPADNLKKNLIHRRDSLVAPRALGWMSSRFLQKQP
;
A
#
# COMPACT_ATOMS: atom_id res chain seq x y z
N MET A 1 44.43 46.66 42.77
CA MET A 1 45.26 45.53 43.26
C MET A 1 44.32 44.44 43.73
N LYS A 2 44.62 43.19 43.33
CA LYS A 2 43.99 41.91 43.71
C LYS A 2 42.69 41.51 42.99
N ASN A 3 42.87 40.44 42.22
CA ASN A 3 41.94 39.45 41.68
C ASN A 3 40.70 39.20 42.55
N ASN A 4 39.61 38.77 41.91
CA ASN A 4 38.97 37.51 42.28
C ASN A 4 38.20 36.89 41.11
N PHE A 5 38.57 35.63 40.85
CA PHE A 5 37.88 34.62 40.05
C PHE A 5 36.43 34.45 40.50
N ASN A 6 35.52 34.19 39.56
CA ASN A 6 34.30 33.42 39.87
C ASN A 6 34.10 32.33 38.81
N ILE A 7 34.08 31.11 39.33
CA ILE A 7 33.91 29.82 38.66
C ILE A 7 32.40 29.60 38.50
N TYR A 8 31.94 29.32 37.27
CA TYR A 8 30.60 28.76 37.07
C TYR A 8 30.69 27.23 37.16
N LEU A 9 30.04 26.67 38.17
CA LEU A 9 29.79 25.24 38.30
C LEU A 9 28.78 24.81 37.23
N ILE A 10 29.15 23.79 36.44
CA ILE A 10 28.25 23.04 35.57
C ILE A 10 27.66 21.90 36.40
N PHE A 11 26.34 21.89 36.58
CA PHE A 11 25.60 20.74 37.11
C PHE A 11 25.38 19.73 35.97
N ILE A 12 26.09 18.60 36.02
CA ILE A 12 25.78 17.41 35.21
C ILE A 12 24.87 16.52 36.07
N GLY A 13 23.58 16.50 35.76
CA GLY A 13 22.63 15.55 36.31
C GLY A 13 22.75 14.21 35.62
N LEU A 14 23.55 13.31 36.21
CA LEU A 14 23.53 11.87 35.94
C LEU A 14 22.30 11.26 36.63
N PHE A 15 21.33 10.77 35.86
CA PHE A 15 20.35 9.81 36.36
C PHE A 15 20.79 8.40 35.95
N ALA A 16 21.41 7.72 36.91
CA ALA A 16 21.52 6.27 36.93
C ALA A 16 20.49 5.76 37.95
N PHE A 17 19.53 4.96 37.49
CA PHE A 17 18.80 4.04 38.37
C PHE A 17 18.89 2.64 37.77
N ALA A 18 19.50 1.76 38.56
CA ALA A 18 19.45 0.31 38.44
C ALA A 18 18.92 -0.25 39.76
N CYS A 19 18.52 -1.54 39.71
CA CYS A 19 17.91 -2.37 40.74
C CYS A 19 16.41 -2.07 40.98
N SER A 20 15.51 -3.05 41.11
CA SER A 20 15.66 -4.47 41.39
C SER A 20 14.35 -5.19 41.01
N SER A 21 14.48 -6.48 40.72
CA SER A 21 13.44 -7.48 40.54
C SER A 21 12.45 -7.58 41.72
N GLU A 22 11.20 -7.92 41.42
CA GLU A 22 10.44 -8.88 42.22
C GLU A 22 9.43 -9.64 41.35
N LYS A 23 9.43 -10.96 41.51
CA LYS A 23 8.45 -11.90 40.94
C LYS A 23 7.17 -11.82 41.76
N ASN A 24 6.02 -11.88 41.09
CA ASN A 24 4.91 -12.72 41.57
C ASN A 24 3.94 -13.04 40.44
N ASP A 25 3.80 -14.35 40.20
CA ASP A 25 2.75 -14.96 39.42
C ASP A 25 1.39 -14.76 40.10
N LYS A 26 0.35 -14.52 39.28
CA LYS A 26 -0.99 -15.14 39.39
C LYS A 26 -1.87 -14.72 38.21
N ASN A 27 -2.14 -15.71 37.36
CA ASN A 27 -3.37 -15.98 36.62
C ASN A 27 -4.24 -14.79 36.19
N ASN A 28 -4.14 -14.41 34.92
CA ASN A 28 -5.23 -13.75 34.19
C ASN A 28 -5.53 -14.54 32.91
N THR A 29 -6.59 -15.34 32.98
CA THR A 29 -7.29 -15.91 31.83
C THR A 29 -7.95 -14.77 31.05
N PRO A 30 -7.86 -14.72 29.71
CA PRO A 30 -8.59 -13.74 28.93
C PRO A 30 -10.10 -14.05 28.95
N PRO A 31 -10.98 -13.04 28.98
CA PRO A 31 -12.42 -13.28 28.91
C PRO A 31 -12.82 -13.67 27.49
N ASP A 32 -13.25 -14.92 27.34
CA ASP A 32 -14.22 -15.32 26.33
C ASP A 32 -15.52 -14.55 26.56
N SER A 33 -15.96 -13.76 25.58
CA SER A 33 -17.39 -13.48 25.37
C SER A 33 -17.67 -13.12 23.92
N LEU A 34 -17.78 -14.17 23.11
CA LEU A 34 -18.76 -14.26 22.03
C LEU A 34 -20.17 -14.24 22.64
N ALA A 35 -20.99 -13.24 22.34
CA ALA A 35 -22.45 -13.36 22.20
C ALA A 35 -23.07 -11.99 21.89
N GLY A 36 -23.58 -11.84 20.67
CA GLY A 36 -24.35 -10.67 20.25
C GLY A 36 -24.84 -10.78 18.82
N LEU A 37 -25.27 -11.98 18.39
CA LEU A 37 -25.95 -12.15 17.11
C LEU A 37 -27.44 -11.86 17.32
N GLY A 38 -27.82 -10.62 16.98
CA GLY A 38 -29.20 -10.27 16.69
C GLY A 38 -29.71 -11.13 15.54
N THR A 39 -30.89 -11.72 15.73
CA THR A 39 -31.61 -12.50 14.73
C THR A 39 -32.40 -11.56 13.85
N ASP A 40 -31.69 -10.85 12.98
CA ASP A 40 -32.32 -10.06 11.92
C ASP A 40 -32.35 -10.89 10.63
N SER A 41 -33.55 -10.97 10.06
CA SER A 41 -33.95 -11.59 8.79
C SER A 41 -32.81 -11.93 7.82
N VAL A 42 -32.70 -13.23 7.47
CA VAL A 42 -31.77 -13.81 6.50
C VAL A 42 -32.09 -13.33 5.07
N GLY A 43 -31.76 -12.08 4.78
CA GLY A 43 -31.33 -11.70 3.44
C GLY A 43 -29.98 -12.37 3.22
N LYS A 44 -29.81 -13.12 2.14
CA LYS A 44 -28.47 -13.62 1.76
C LYS A 44 -27.61 -12.38 1.54
N ASN A 45 -26.77 -12.02 2.51
CA ASN A 45 -25.74 -11.00 2.35
C ASN A 45 -24.85 -11.46 1.21
N GLN A 46 -25.10 -10.93 0.02
CA GLN A 46 -24.28 -11.19 -1.14
C GLN A 46 -22.91 -10.59 -0.82
N GLU A 47 -21.91 -11.46 -0.69
CA GLU A 47 -20.54 -11.04 -0.45
C GLU A 47 -20.11 -10.13 -1.61
N VAL A 48 -19.77 -8.89 -1.28
CA VAL A 48 -19.34 -7.90 -2.26
C VAL A 48 -17.82 -8.04 -2.39
N PHE A 49 -17.37 -8.49 -3.55
CA PHE A 49 -15.95 -8.52 -3.88
C PHE A 49 -15.51 -7.15 -4.39
N GLU A 50 -14.36 -6.68 -3.92
CA GLU A 50 -13.66 -5.57 -4.55
C GLU A 50 -13.29 -5.99 -5.98
N PRO A 51 -13.77 -5.30 -7.02
CA PRO A 51 -13.51 -5.70 -8.39
C PRO A 51 -12.01 -5.76 -8.64
N MET A 52 -11.57 -6.83 -9.28
CA MET A 52 -10.18 -6.94 -9.68
C MET A 52 -9.88 -6.00 -10.83
N ARG A 53 -8.82 -5.22 -10.69
CA ARG A 53 -8.17 -4.55 -11.82
C ARG A 53 -6.74 -5.04 -11.92
N PHE A 54 -6.28 -5.15 -13.16
CA PHE A 54 -4.86 -5.31 -13.41
C PHE A 54 -4.24 -3.93 -13.43
N PHE A 55 -3.59 -3.53 -12.34
CA PHE A 55 -3.11 -2.16 -12.19
C PHE A 55 -1.88 -1.91 -13.08
N VAL A 56 -1.90 -0.79 -13.81
CA VAL A 56 -0.83 -0.35 -14.72
C VAL A 56 -0.49 1.12 -14.49
N TYR A 57 0.68 1.58 -14.93
CA TYR A 57 1.09 2.98 -14.80
C TYR A 57 0.09 3.99 -15.37
N ALA A 58 -0.69 3.60 -16.38
CA ALA A 58 -1.72 4.47 -16.95
C ALA A 58 -2.94 4.69 -16.02
N ASP A 59 -3.04 3.95 -14.93
CA ASP A 59 -4.13 4.08 -13.95
C ASP A 59 -3.87 5.17 -12.89
N THR A 60 -2.86 6.02 -13.08
CA THR A 60 -2.64 7.16 -12.19
C THR A 60 -3.80 8.16 -12.28
N ILE A 61 -4.00 8.88 -11.18
CA ILE A 61 -5.14 9.78 -11.03
C ILE A 61 -5.11 10.93 -12.04
N ASP A 62 -6.26 11.22 -12.65
CA ASP A 62 -6.46 12.42 -13.45
C ASP A 62 -6.85 13.60 -12.54
N TRP A 63 -5.85 14.34 -12.07
CA TRP A 63 -6.03 15.46 -11.14
C TRP A 63 -7.01 16.53 -11.63
N ARG A 64 -7.21 16.69 -12.95
CA ARG A 64 -8.17 17.64 -13.51
C ARG A 64 -9.62 17.39 -13.07
N LYS A 65 -9.92 16.18 -12.59
CA LYS A 65 -11.25 15.80 -12.09
C LYS A 65 -11.48 16.17 -10.62
N PHE A 66 -10.42 16.42 -9.86
CA PHE A 66 -10.47 16.57 -8.41
C PHE A 66 -9.93 17.93 -7.92
N ASP A 67 -8.95 18.49 -8.63
CA ASP A 67 -8.22 19.68 -8.20
C ASP A 67 -9.11 20.94 -8.24
N THR A 68 -9.22 21.60 -7.09
CA THR A 68 -9.90 22.88 -6.96
C THR A 68 -8.98 23.98 -7.48
N GLN A 69 -9.47 24.78 -8.42
CA GLN A 69 -8.71 25.89 -8.96
C GLN A 69 -8.48 26.96 -7.88
N VAL A 70 -7.21 27.23 -7.59
CA VAL A 70 -6.77 28.26 -6.64
C VAL A 70 -5.98 29.35 -7.36
N THR A 71 -5.90 30.53 -6.76
CA THR A 71 -5.07 31.60 -7.31
C THR A 71 -3.58 31.25 -7.21
N ASN A 72 -2.77 31.76 -8.13
CA ASN A 72 -1.31 31.59 -8.09
C ASN A 72 -0.71 32.11 -6.77
N THR A 73 -1.27 33.19 -6.21
CA THR A 73 -0.85 33.75 -4.92
C THR A 73 -1.10 32.75 -3.78
N TYR A 74 -2.30 32.17 -3.72
CA TYR A 74 -2.64 31.16 -2.71
C TYR A 74 -1.74 29.93 -2.84
N ARG A 75 -1.62 29.38 -4.05
CA ARG A 75 -0.73 28.24 -4.33
C ARG A 75 0.68 28.51 -3.82
N LYS A 76 1.28 29.65 -4.21
CA LYS A 76 2.63 30.02 -3.77
C LYS A 76 2.76 30.10 -2.25
N GLN A 77 1.80 30.72 -1.57
CA GLN A 77 1.80 30.84 -0.10
C GLN A 77 1.77 29.47 0.58
N ILE A 78 0.88 28.58 0.12
CA ILE A 78 0.75 27.25 0.71
C ILE A 78 1.96 26.36 0.40
N THR A 79 2.44 26.36 -0.84
CA THR A 79 3.61 25.56 -1.23
C THR A 79 4.85 25.96 -0.43
N GLU A 80 5.06 27.26 -0.19
CA GLU A 80 6.19 27.74 0.61
C GLU A 80 6.06 27.31 2.08
N LYS A 81 4.84 27.43 2.64
CA LYS A 81 4.55 26.97 4.01
C LYS A 81 4.78 25.47 4.17
N LEU A 82 4.44 24.67 3.15
CA LEU A 82 4.55 23.21 3.21
C LEU A 82 5.95 22.69 2.88
N LYS A 83 6.81 23.49 2.23
CA LYS A 83 8.17 23.11 1.81
C LYS A 83 9.02 22.53 2.94
N VAL A 84 8.81 23.01 4.18
CA VAL A 84 9.50 22.51 5.38
C VAL A 84 9.22 21.04 5.72
N ASN A 85 8.19 20.43 5.12
CA ASN A 85 7.85 19.02 5.33
C ASN A 85 8.59 18.08 4.35
N PHE A 86 9.57 18.58 3.61
CA PHE A 86 10.29 17.85 2.56
C PHE A 86 11.81 18.04 2.74
N ASP A 87 12.38 17.32 3.71
CA ASP A 87 13.79 17.40 4.12
C ASP A 87 14.78 17.24 2.94
N SER A 88 14.40 16.41 1.99
CA SER A 88 15.21 15.97 0.84
C SER A 88 15.25 16.97 -0.32
N LEU A 89 14.38 17.98 -0.34
CA LEU A 89 14.45 19.04 -1.36
C LEU A 89 15.69 19.92 -1.22
N ALA A 90 16.33 19.93 -0.05
CA ALA A 90 17.53 20.72 0.23
C ALA A 90 18.81 20.17 -0.43
N TYR A 91 18.80 18.92 -0.94
CA TYR A 91 20.03 18.20 -1.29
C TYR A 91 20.40 18.20 -2.79
N TYR A 92 19.65 18.89 -3.66
CA TYR A 92 19.90 18.88 -5.11
C TYR A 92 20.00 20.29 -5.69
N ASP A 93 21.23 20.76 -5.93
CA ASP A 93 21.59 22.16 -6.20
C ASP A 93 21.75 22.52 -7.70
N ASP A 94 21.81 21.56 -8.63
CA ASP A 94 22.32 21.89 -9.97
C ASP A 94 21.29 22.47 -10.98
N ASN A 95 19.98 22.53 -10.65
CA ASN A 95 18.97 23.17 -11.52
C ASN A 95 17.68 23.60 -10.78
N GLU A 96 17.84 24.49 -9.81
CA GLU A 96 16.82 24.92 -8.84
C GLU A 96 15.51 25.38 -9.49
N SER A 97 15.56 26.21 -10.54
CA SER A 97 14.37 26.83 -11.14
C SER A 97 13.41 25.83 -11.81
N TYR A 98 13.93 24.80 -12.47
CA TYR A 98 13.12 23.78 -13.13
C TYR A 98 12.46 22.86 -12.12
N ARG A 99 13.18 22.50 -11.04
CA ARG A 99 12.68 21.63 -9.98
C ARG A 99 11.68 22.34 -9.09
N GLU A 100 11.92 23.61 -8.76
CA GLU A 100 10.98 24.40 -7.96
C GLU A 100 9.63 24.57 -8.68
N LYS A 101 9.65 24.77 -10.00
CA LYS A 101 8.43 24.81 -10.80
C LYS A 101 7.68 23.48 -10.73
N LYS A 102 8.36 22.35 -11.00
CA LYS A 102 7.75 21.02 -10.92
C LYS A 102 7.19 20.72 -9.54
N PHE A 103 7.92 21.05 -8.49
CA PHE A 103 7.49 20.86 -7.11
C PHE A 103 6.16 21.57 -6.84
N LYS A 104 6.01 22.84 -7.28
CA LYS A 104 4.78 23.61 -7.10
C LYS A 104 3.59 23.06 -7.88
N ASP A 105 3.85 22.40 -9.01
CA ASP A 105 2.82 21.80 -9.87
C ASP A 105 2.32 20.44 -9.31
N CYS A 106 3.04 19.83 -8.36
CA CYS A 106 2.68 18.58 -7.68
C CYS A 106 1.72 18.75 -6.49
N PHE A 107 1.27 19.98 -6.20
CA PHE A 107 0.30 20.27 -5.14
C PHE A 107 -1.12 20.34 -5.70
N HIS A 108 -2.02 19.60 -5.09
CA HIS A 108 -3.44 19.52 -5.45
C HIS A 108 -4.28 19.95 -4.26
N PHE A 109 -5.29 20.78 -4.51
CA PHE A 109 -6.10 21.42 -3.48
C PHE A 109 -7.54 20.92 -3.57
N MET A 110 -8.09 20.44 -2.46
CA MET A 110 -9.48 19.98 -2.38
C MET A 110 -9.92 19.86 -0.94
N ASP A 111 -11.23 19.86 -0.70
CA ASP A 111 -11.81 19.56 0.63
C ASP A 111 -11.94 18.04 0.76
N LEU A 112 -11.09 17.40 1.59
CA LEU A 112 -11.05 15.95 1.76
C LEU A 112 -11.98 15.47 2.86
N ASN A 113 -12.21 16.28 3.89
CA ASN A 113 -12.99 15.91 5.07
C ASN A 113 -14.41 16.53 5.11
N ALA A 114 -14.79 17.24 4.05
CA ALA A 114 -16.06 17.95 3.89
C ALA A 114 -16.31 19.05 4.94
N ASP A 115 -15.25 19.74 5.40
CA ASP A 115 -15.34 20.83 6.37
C ASP A 115 -15.41 22.23 5.75
N GLY A 116 -15.39 22.31 4.41
CA GLY A 116 -15.44 23.54 3.64
C GLY A 116 -14.08 24.24 3.49
N LYS A 117 -12.99 23.67 4.00
CA LYS A 117 -11.63 24.20 3.83
C LYS A 117 -10.84 23.34 2.85
N LEU A 118 -9.93 23.99 2.13
CA LEU A 118 -9.03 23.28 1.22
C LEU A 118 -7.91 22.61 2.02
N ASP A 119 -7.85 21.29 1.88
CA ASP A 119 -6.73 20.43 2.21
C ASP A 119 -5.76 20.36 1.03
N VAL A 120 -4.64 19.66 1.23
CA VAL A 120 -3.59 19.53 0.23
C VAL A 120 -3.16 18.08 0.07
N ILE A 121 -3.09 17.62 -1.17
CA ILE A 121 -2.35 16.42 -1.55
C ILE A 121 -1.13 16.85 -2.35
N TYR A 122 0.04 16.39 -1.93
CA TYR A 122 1.25 16.43 -2.74
C TYR A 122 1.45 15.06 -3.40
N GLY A 123 1.64 15.02 -4.72
CA GLY A 123 2.00 13.81 -5.47
C GLY A 123 3.15 14.10 -6.43
N GLY A 124 4.35 13.64 -6.10
CA GLY A 124 5.53 13.89 -6.92
C GLY A 124 6.84 13.57 -6.23
N PHE A 125 7.92 14.20 -6.70
CA PHE A 125 9.28 13.84 -6.32
C PHE A 125 9.49 13.84 -4.80
N SER A 126 9.99 12.72 -4.26
CA SER A 126 10.28 12.59 -2.83
C SER A 126 11.56 13.28 -2.39
N GLY A 127 12.32 13.85 -3.33
CA GLY A 127 13.70 14.28 -3.12
C GLY A 127 14.72 13.16 -3.35
N SER A 128 14.30 11.91 -3.54
CA SER A 128 15.09 10.84 -4.15
C SER A 128 14.18 9.95 -5.03
N GLU A 129 14.64 8.77 -5.44
CA GLU A 129 13.77 7.75 -6.02
C GLU A 129 13.22 6.85 -4.89
N PRO A 130 11.89 6.57 -4.83
CA PRO A 130 10.83 6.89 -5.80
C PRO A 130 10.05 8.19 -5.49
N ASP A 131 9.06 8.55 -6.32
CA ASP A 131 8.06 9.59 -5.98
C ASP A 131 7.31 9.27 -4.68
N LEU A 132 6.61 10.25 -4.11
CA LEU A 132 5.78 10.07 -2.92
C LEU A 132 4.46 10.84 -3.00
N VAL A 133 3.55 10.43 -2.13
CA VAL A 133 2.29 11.10 -1.83
C VAL A 133 2.30 11.55 -0.37
N LYS A 134 2.01 12.82 -0.11
CA LYS A 134 1.70 13.34 1.24
C LYS A 134 0.30 13.96 1.25
N ILE A 135 -0.47 13.69 2.30
CA ILE A 135 -1.78 14.31 2.51
C ILE A 135 -1.70 15.21 3.74
N PHE A 136 -2.18 16.44 3.61
CA PHE A 136 -2.22 17.44 4.67
C PHE A 136 -3.64 17.94 4.86
N LEU A 137 -4.14 17.88 6.10
CA LEU A 137 -5.43 18.47 6.47
C LEU A 137 -5.28 19.90 6.98
N HIS A 138 -6.23 20.76 6.64
CA HIS A 138 -6.29 22.11 7.16
C HIS A 138 -7.03 22.17 8.50
N LYS A 139 -6.28 22.25 9.60
CA LYS A 139 -6.82 22.39 10.97
C LYS A 139 -6.38 23.73 11.57
N GLU A 140 -7.31 24.52 12.10
CA GLU A 140 -6.99 25.71 12.93
C GLU A 140 -5.88 26.63 12.36
N ASN A 141 -5.91 26.90 11.04
CA ASN A 141 -4.92 27.70 10.29
C ASN A 141 -3.55 27.05 10.01
N GLN A 142 -3.41 25.76 10.25
CA GLN A 142 -2.23 24.97 9.89
C GLN A 142 -2.59 23.79 8.99
N PHE A 143 -1.59 23.32 8.25
CA PHE A 143 -1.68 22.10 7.47
C PHE A 143 -0.96 21.00 8.24
N VAL A 144 -1.71 19.99 8.66
CA VAL A 144 -1.20 18.87 9.46
C VAL A 144 -1.00 17.67 8.55
N PRO A 145 0.22 17.12 8.42
CA PRO A 145 0.43 15.89 7.66
C PRO A 145 -0.33 14.74 8.33
N VAL A 146 -1.15 14.03 7.56
CA VAL A 146 -1.94 12.87 8.04
C VAL A 146 -1.58 11.59 7.32
N PHE A 147 -0.83 11.68 6.22
CA PHE A 147 -0.41 10.53 5.44
C PHE A 147 0.89 10.80 4.69
N GLU A 148 1.71 9.77 4.59
CA GLU A 148 2.84 9.70 3.68
C GLU A 148 2.95 8.27 3.14
N GLY A 149 3.11 8.14 1.82
CA GLY A 149 3.31 6.85 1.16
C GLY A 149 4.10 7.05 -0.13
N TYR A 150 4.79 6.02 -0.59
CA TYR A 150 5.56 6.11 -1.82
C TYR A 150 4.68 5.95 -3.05
N GLN A 151 5.14 6.58 -4.14
CA GLN A 151 4.69 6.49 -5.52
C GLN A 151 3.41 7.26 -5.80
N GLU A 152 2.39 6.65 -6.42
CA GLU A 152 1.35 7.41 -7.11
C GLU A 152 -0.05 7.07 -6.62
N LEU A 153 -0.93 8.08 -6.58
CA LEU A 153 -2.36 7.86 -6.38
C LEU A 153 -3.01 7.37 -7.68
N SER A 154 -3.90 6.39 -7.55
CA SER A 154 -4.71 5.89 -8.67
C SER A 154 -6.20 6.11 -8.51
N ALA A 155 -6.67 6.20 -7.26
CA ALA A 155 -8.07 6.44 -6.98
C ALA A 155 -8.25 7.23 -5.67
N LEU A 156 -9.24 8.11 -5.68
CA LEU A 156 -9.84 8.75 -4.51
C LEU A 156 -11.33 8.42 -4.54
N VAL A 157 -11.86 7.91 -3.43
CA VAL A 157 -13.26 7.52 -3.31
C VAL A 157 -13.91 8.39 -2.25
N PHE A 158 -15.01 9.05 -2.64
CA PHE A 158 -15.76 9.95 -1.78
C PHE A 158 -17.15 9.39 -1.51
N ASP A 159 -17.71 9.69 -0.34
CA ASP A 159 -19.10 9.39 -0.01
C ASP A 159 -20.08 10.40 -0.64
N ALA A 160 -21.37 10.25 -0.32
CA ALA A 160 -22.42 11.15 -0.78
C ALA A 160 -22.28 12.60 -0.27
N ASN A 161 -21.55 12.81 0.84
CA ASN A 161 -21.24 14.12 1.42
C ASN A 161 -19.93 14.71 0.87
N LYS A 162 -19.32 14.04 -0.12
CA LYS A 162 -18.01 14.40 -0.70
C LYS A 162 -16.86 14.30 0.30
N LYS A 163 -16.98 13.49 1.34
CA LYS A 163 -15.89 13.16 2.27
C LYS A 163 -15.10 11.98 1.72
N LEU A 164 -13.76 12.06 1.74
CA LEU A 164 -12.88 10.98 1.33
C LEU A 164 -13.07 9.78 2.27
N THR A 165 -13.36 8.61 1.69
CA THR A 165 -13.58 7.35 2.45
C THR A 165 -12.52 6.30 2.16
N SER A 166 -11.88 6.34 0.99
CA SER A 166 -10.73 5.49 0.68
C SER A 166 -9.90 6.06 -0.46
N PHE A 167 -8.66 5.59 -0.56
CA PHE A 167 -7.80 5.86 -1.70
C PHE A 167 -6.91 4.67 -2.01
N ILE A 168 -6.34 4.66 -3.21
CA ILE A 168 -5.45 3.59 -3.67
C ILE A 168 -4.13 4.17 -4.14
N LEU A 169 -3.04 3.67 -3.55
CA LEU A 169 -1.67 3.89 -4.02
C LEU A 169 -1.22 2.77 -4.94
N LEU A 170 -0.47 3.15 -5.98
CA LEU A 170 0.26 2.25 -6.86
C LEU A 170 1.74 2.50 -6.68
N ASP A 171 2.46 1.45 -6.34
CA ASP A 171 3.90 1.43 -6.21
C ASP A 171 4.47 0.46 -7.23
N PHE A 172 5.02 1.02 -8.29
CA PHE A 172 5.63 0.23 -9.37
C PHE A 172 7.11 -0.03 -9.14
N GLY A 173 7.61 0.30 -7.95
CA GLY A 173 9.03 0.21 -7.67
C GLY A 173 9.86 1.24 -8.44
N CYS A 174 11.18 1.07 -8.38
CA CYS A 174 12.13 1.87 -9.13
C CYS A 174 13.14 0.97 -9.86
N CYS A 175 14.38 1.42 -10.05
CA CYS A 175 15.36 0.81 -10.94
C CYS A 175 15.71 -0.65 -10.62
N ALA A 176 15.68 -1.06 -9.34
CA ALA A 176 16.04 -2.40 -8.89
C ALA A 176 14.85 -3.22 -8.36
N GLU A 177 13.64 -2.66 -8.42
CA GLU A 177 12.46 -3.32 -7.88
C GLU A 177 11.83 -4.24 -8.94
N TYR A 178 11.28 -5.36 -8.50
CA TYR A 178 10.65 -6.36 -9.35
C TYR A 178 9.24 -6.74 -8.87
N ILE A 179 8.79 -6.16 -7.76
CA ILE A 179 7.45 -6.27 -7.23
C ILE A 179 6.74 -4.93 -7.38
N GLU A 180 5.51 -4.98 -7.86
CA GLU A 180 4.62 -3.84 -7.89
C GLU A 180 3.47 -4.09 -6.91
N TYR A 181 3.06 -3.03 -6.21
CA TYR A 181 2.01 -3.06 -5.21
C TYR A 181 0.84 -2.15 -5.57
N GLU A 182 -0.36 -2.63 -5.27
CA GLU A 182 -1.56 -1.81 -5.13
C GLU A 182 -1.96 -1.83 -3.66
N THR A 183 -2.04 -0.68 -3.01
CA THR A 183 -2.42 -0.58 -1.60
C THR A 183 -3.67 0.28 -1.45
N LYS A 184 -4.74 -0.30 -0.90
CA LYS A 184 -5.98 0.43 -0.57
C LYS A 184 -5.95 0.84 0.89
N TYR A 185 -6.27 2.11 1.15
CA TYR A 185 -6.45 2.66 2.49
C TYR A 185 -7.90 3.07 2.68
N ASN A 186 -8.43 2.85 3.89
CA ASN A 186 -9.70 3.41 4.33
C ASN A 186 -9.43 4.68 5.15
N VAL A 187 -10.36 5.64 5.07
CA VAL A 187 -10.32 6.89 5.82
C VAL A 187 -11.52 6.90 6.77
N GLY A 188 -11.24 6.91 8.07
CA GLY A 188 -12.25 6.97 9.13
C GLY A 188 -12.85 8.37 9.30
N ASP A 189 -13.81 8.48 10.21
CA ASP A 189 -14.56 9.73 10.37
C ASP A 189 -13.73 10.90 10.91
N ASP A 190 -12.76 10.60 11.75
CA ASP A 190 -11.75 11.50 12.30
C ASP A 190 -10.53 11.68 11.36
N PHE A 191 -10.65 11.18 10.13
CA PHE A 191 -9.57 11.08 9.15
C PHE A 191 -8.43 10.16 9.58
N ASN A 192 -8.68 9.19 10.46
CA ASN A 192 -7.74 8.10 10.73
C ASN A 192 -7.60 7.21 9.49
N ILE A 193 -6.38 7.14 8.94
CA ILE A 193 -6.08 6.37 7.74
C ILE A 193 -5.59 4.98 8.13
N THR A 194 -6.28 3.95 7.64
CA THR A 194 -5.95 2.55 7.94
C THR A 194 -5.73 1.77 6.65
N LEU A 195 -4.71 0.91 6.64
CA LEU A 195 -4.48 0.01 5.51
C LEU A 195 -5.59 -1.03 5.47
N ASN A 196 -6.30 -1.12 4.34
CA ASN A 196 -7.36 -2.09 4.11
C ASN A 196 -6.78 -3.39 3.54
N TYR A 197 -6.16 -3.30 2.36
CA TYR A 197 -5.48 -4.42 1.75
C TYR A 197 -4.29 -3.96 0.91
N GLN A 198 -3.40 -4.90 0.63
CA GLN A 198 -2.34 -4.76 -0.37
C GLN A 198 -2.39 -5.93 -1.34
N ARG A 199 -2.28 -5.66 -2.64
CA ARG A 199 -2.04 -6.65 -3.69
C ARG A 199 -0.64 -6.46 -4.22
N ALA A 200 0.00 -7.55 -4.63
CA ALA A 200 1.34 -7.52 -5.18
C ALA A 200 1.45 -8.41 -6.41
N ARG A 201 2.24 -7.98 -7.40
CA ARG A 201 2.57 -8.76 -8.58
C ARG A 201 4.03 -8.56 -8.94
N MET A 202 4.60 -9.52 -9.68
CA MET A 202 5.90 -9.28 -10.31
C MET A 202 5.70 -8.35 -11.52
N VAL A 203 6.64 -7.44 -11.79
CA VAL A 203 6.58 -6.45 -12.90
C VAL A 203 6.19 -7.10 -14.23
N ARG A 204 6.71 -8.30 -14.51
CA ARG A 204 6.48 -9.06 -15.75
C ARG A 204 5.31 -10.04 -15.69
N THR A 205 4.42 -9.91 -14.71
CA THR A 205 3.21 -10.73 -14.67
C THR A 205 2.36 -10.42 -15.89
N GLN A 206 2.01 -11.44 -16.68
CA GLN A 206 1.18 -11.28 -17.86
C GLN A 206 -0.26 -10.92 -17.44
N ALA A 207 -0.77 -9.81 -17.94
CA ALA A 207 -2.16 -9.43 -17.72
C ALA A 207 -3.15 -10.42 -18.36
N PRO A 208 -4.28 -10.75 -17.70
CA PRO A 208 -5.37 -11.45 -18.37
C PRO A 208 -6.01 -10.55 -19.43
N LYS A 209 -6.46 -11.14 -20.55
CA LYS A 209 -7.17 -10.39 -21.61
C LYS A 209 -8.58 -9.97 -21.21
N THR A 210 -9.22 -10.77 -20.35
CA THR A 210 -10.60 -10.57 -19.89
C THR A 210 -10.67 -10.90 -18.41
N ILE A 211 -11.29 -10.04 -17.62
CA ILE A 211 -11.55 -10.27 -16.20
C ILE A 211 -13.04 -10.55 -16.02
N TRP A 212 -13.38 -11.56 -15.23
CA TRP A 212 -14.75 -11.88 -14.85
C TRP A 212 -15.28 -10.87 -13.83
N SER A 213 -16.58 -10.55 -13.92
CA SER A 213 -17.24 -9.69 -12.94
C SER A 213 -17.43 -10.35 -11.57
N THR A 214 -17.43 -11.68 -11.52
CA THR A 214 -17.54 -12.46 -10.28
C THR A 214 -16.42 -13.49 -10.22
N PRO A 215 -15.56 -13.44 -9.19
CA PRO A 215 -14.46 -14.39 -9.09
C PRO A 215 -14.95 -15.78 -8.70
N ILE A 216 -14.16 -16.79 -9.04
CA ILE A 216 -14.33 -18.14 -8.52
C ILE A 216 -13.48 -18.27 -7.26
N LYS A 217 -14.10 -18.52 -6.10
CA LYS A 217 -13.37 -18.91 -4.90
C LYS A 217 -12.77 -20.29 -5.09
N PHE A 218 -11.53 -20.49 -4.64
CA PHE A 218 -10.90 -21.80 -4.69
C PHE A 218 -9.94 -22.03 -3.53
N MET A 219 -9.50 -23.29 -3.41
CA MET A 219 -8.35 -23.66 -2.60
C MET A 219 -7.40 -24.60 -3.35
N THR A 220 -6.13 -24.59 -2.97
CA THR A 220 -5.11 -25.49 -3.52
C THR A 220 -5.28 -26.91 -2.98
N LEU A 221 -5.16 -27.92 -3.85
CA LEU A 221 -5.26 -29.33 -3.45
C LEU A 221 -3.91 -29.95 -3.04
N ASN A 222 -2.81 -29.38 -3.53
CA ASN A 222 -1.46 -29.91 -3.37
C ASN A 222 -0.56 -28.93 -2.61
N ASP A 223 0.42 -29.48 -1.89
CA ASP A 223 1.50 -28.69 -1.32
C ASP A 223 2.48 -28.21 -2.41
N GLY A 224 3.06 -27.04 -2.20
CA GLY A 224 3.99 -26.42 -3.13
C GLY A 224 3.38 -26.03 -4.48
N TYR A 225 2.08 -25.69 -4.53
CA TYR A 225 1.43 -25.36 -5.79
C TYR A 225 1.84 -23.97 -6.29
N ALA A 226 2.41 -23.92 -7.50
CA ALA A 226 3.10 -22.75 -8.00
C ALA A 226 2.14 -21.67 -8.51
N LEU A 227 2.31 -20.46 -7.99
CA LEU A 227 1.87 -19.20 -8.60
C LEU A 227 2.95 -18.75 -9.58
N ARG A 228 2.56 -18.32 -10.78
CA ARG A 228 3.47 -17.97 -11.87
C ARG A 228 3.18 -16.59 -12.44
N SER A 229 4.19 -15.94 -13.03
CA SER A 229 3.99 -14.65 -13.71
C SER A 229 3.29 -14.81 -15.06
N GLU A 230 3.37 -15.98 -15.70
CA GLU A 230 2.76 -16.26 -17.00
C GLU A 230 1.96 -17.58 -16.95
N PRO A 231 0.93 -17.77 -17.80
CA PRO A 231 0.12 -18.98 -17.84
C PRO A 231 0.80 -20.11 -18.62
N MET A 232 2.04 -20.41 -18.25
CA MET A 232 2.81 -21.53 -18.79
C MET A 232 3.78 -22.06 -17.74
N LYS A 233 4.23 -23.31 -17.92
CA LYS A 233 5.28 -23.88 -17.08
C LYS A 233 6.63 -23.58 -17.70
N GLU A 234 7.37 -22.65 -17.10
CA GLU A 234 8.77 -22.38 -17.38
C GLU A 234 9.51 -22.47 -16.04
N ASP A 235 10.43 -23.43 -15.90
CA ASP A 235 11.15 -23.68 -14.64
C ASP A 235 12.67 -23.50 -14.81
N THR A 236 13.14 -23.11 -16.00
CA THR A 236 14.57 -23.07 -16.35
C THR A 236 15.10 -21.67 -16.63
N ALA A 237 14.23 -20.74 -17.03
CA ALA A 237 14.64 -19.38 -17.34
C ALA A 237 15.17 -18.62 -16.10
N THR A 238 16.19 -17.79 -16.32
CA THR A 238 16.61 -16.73 -15.40
C THR A 238 15.76 -15.50 -15.68
N TYR A 239 14.63 -15.36 -14.99
CA TYR A 239 13.63 -14.35 -15.37
C TYR A 239 13.78 -13.03 -14.58
N ILE A 240 14.25 -13.09 -13.32
CA ILE A 240 14.25 -11.96 -12.39
C ILE A 240 15.53 -12.00 -11.55
N TYR A 241 16.36 -10.96 -11.70
CA TYR A 241 17.53 -10.64 -10.85
C TYR A 241 18.23 -11.86 -10.23
N ASP A 242 18.77 -12.74 -11.08
CA ASP A 242 19.60 -13.86 -10.67
C ASP A 242 18.94 -14.95 -9.79
N ALA A 243 17.60 -15.03 -9.77
CA ALA A 243 16.89 -16.23 -9.32
C ALA A 243 17.08 -17.36 -10.35
N VAL A 244 18.31 -17.88 -10.45
CA VAL A 244 18.71 -18.94 -11.36
C VAL A 244 17.92 -20.21 -11.02
N GLY A 245 17.22 -20.76 -12.02
CA GLY A 245 16.58 -22.08 -11.93
C GLY A 245 15.15 -22.12 -11.40
N GLU A 246 14.44 -20.99 -11.34
CA GLU A 246 13.02 -20.96 -10.91
C GLU A 246 12.04 -20.56 -12.02
N GLY A 247 12.56 -20.15 -13.19
CA GLY A 247 11.76 -19.79 -14.34
C GLY A 247 10.77 -18.67 -14.03
N ASN A 248 9.49 -18.92 -14.32
CA ASN A 248 8.40 -17.97 -14.10
C ASN A 248 7.63 -18.20 -12.79
N THR A 249 8.17 -18.99 -11.86
CA THR A 249 7.54 -19.24 -10.54
C THR A 249 7.73 -18.01 -9.64
N VAL A 250 6.62 -17.45 -9.15
CA VAL A 250 6.60 -16.32 -8.20
C VAL A 250 6.68 -16.81 -6.76
N THR A 251 5.88 -17.82 -6.43
CA THR A 251 5.82 -18.43 -5.11
C THR A 251 5.13 -19.79 -5.19
N LYS A 252 5.23 -20.60 -4.14
CA LYS A 252 4.57 -21.89 -4.04
C LYS A 252 3.73 -21.96 -2.77
N TYR A 253 2.44 -22.22 -2.94
CA TYR A 253 1.46 -22.25 -1.87
C TYR A 253 1.32 -23.63 -1.25
N PRO A 254 1.08 -23.72 0.08
CA PRO A 254 0.75 -24.99 0.70
C PRO A 254 -0.61 -25.50 0.24
N LYS A 255 -0.90 -26.76 0.56
CA LYS A 255 -2.25 -27.32 0.43
C LYS A 255 -3.25 -26.50 1.26
N ASN A 256 -4.48 -26.38 0.78
CA ASN A 256 -5.58 -25.63 1.38
C ASN A 256 -5.39 -24.10 1.40
N ALA A 257 -4.37 -23.55 0.75
CA ALA A 257 -4.26 -22.11 0.52
C ALA A 257 -5.45 -21.63 -0.31
N LYS A 258 -6.00 -20.47 0.03
CA LYS A 258 -7.24 -19.93 -0.55
C LYS A 258 -6.94 -18.77 -1.49
N GLY A 259 -7.81 -18.58 -2.48
CA GLY A 259 -7.72 -17.45 -3.39
C GLY A 259 -9.01 -17.22 -4.18
N LEU A 260 -8.95 -16.19 -5.01
CA LEU A 260 -9.97 -15.80 -5.97
C LEU A 260 -9.42 -15.92 -7.38
N ALA A 261 -10.12 -16.62 -8.28
CA ALA A 261 -9.77 -16.67 -9.68
C ALA A 261 -10.62 -15.65 -10.45
N TRP A 262 -9.95 -14.77 -11.20
CA TRP A 262 -10.52 -13.61 -11.85
C TRP A 262 -10.56 -13.71 -13.38
N ALA A 263 -9.78 -14.62 -13.96
CA ALA A 263 -9.77 -14.85 -15.40
C ALA A 263 -9.31 -16.27 -15.74
N GLU A 264 -9.53 -16.68 -16.98
CA GLU A 264 -9.05 -17.94 -17.53
C GLU A 264 -8.25 -17.73 -18.81
N TYR A 265 -7.25 -18.59 -19.02
CA TYR A 265 -6.51 -18.75 -20.25
C TYR A 265 -6.37 -20.24 -20.58
N LYS A 266 -6.56 -20.62 -21.85
CA LYS A 266 -6.28 -21.96 -22.35
C LYS A 266 -5.04 -21.92 -23.24
N ASP A 267 -4.02 -22.68 -22.87
CA ASP A 267 -2.82 -22.80 -23.69
C ASP A 267 -3.01 -23.77 -24.87
N LYS A 268 -1.98 -23.89 -25.72
CA LYS A 268 -2.00 -24.77 -26.90
C LYS A 268 -2.18 -26.26 -26.58
N SER A 269 -1.93 -26.68 -25.34
CA SER A 269 -2.13 -28.05 -24.86
C SER A 269 -3.52 -28.28 -24.25
N ASN A 270 -4.43 -27.31 -24.38
CA ASN A 270 -5.75 -27.27 -23.72
C ASN A 270 -5.68 -27.24 -22.19
N ARG A 271 -4.52 -26.92 -21.61
CA ARG A 271 -4.43 -26.70 -20.16
C ARG A 271 -5.07 -25.37 -19.83
N VAL A 272 -5.93 -25.42 -18.82
CA VAL A 272 -6.62 -24.25 -18.27
C VAL A 272 -5.79 -23.64 -17.16
N TRP A 273 -5.51 -22.35 -17.29
CA TRP A 273 -4.83 -21.51 -16.32
C TRP A 273 -5.80 -20.46 -15.79
N TRP A 274 -5.79 -20.23 -14.49
CA TRP A 274 -6.55 -19.15 -13.86
C TRP A 274 -5.60 -18.02 -13.48
N PHE A 275 -6.00 -16.79 -13.77
CA PHE A 275 -5.39 -15.62 -13.15
C PHE A 275 -6.01 -15.45 -11.77
N VAL A 276 -5.19 -15.44 -10.73
CA VAL A 276 -5.65 -15.55 -9.35
C VAL A 276 -5.12 -14.40 -8.50
N GLU A 277 -5.90 -14.06 -7.48
CA GLU A 277 -5.51 -13.29 -6.30
C GLU A 277 -5.46 -14.26 -5.13
N MET A 278 -4.27 -14.62 -4.70
CA MET A 278 -4.06 -15.53 -3.57
C MET A 278 -4.08 -14.76 -2.26
N TYR A 279 -4.84 -15.25 -1.28
CA TYR A 279 -4.79 -14.68 0.06
C TYR A 279 -3.44 -14.98 0.74
N PRO A 280 -3.03 -14.17 1.72
CA PRO A 280 -1.88 -14.48 2.54
C PRO A 280 -1.99 -15.88 3.13
N ALA A 281 -0.88 -16.61 3.07
CA ALA A 281 -0.78 -17.96 3.63
C ALA A 281 0.57 -18.09 4.34
N ASP A 282 0.57 -18.90 5.40
CA ASP A 282 1.80 -19.27 6.09
C ASP A 282 2.58 -20.32 5.28
N ASN A 283 3.87 -20.47 5.59
CA ASN A 283 4.72 -21.52 5.03
C ASN A 283 4.84 -21.51 3.49
N LEU A 284 4.78 -20.32 2.88
CA LEU A 284 5.09 -20.14 1.46
C LEU A 284 6.51 -20.63 1.16
N LYS A 285 6.67 -21.37 0.06
CA LYS A 285 7.98 -21.80 -0.43
C LYS A 285 8.39 -20.92 -1.60
N LYS A 286 9.65 -20.47 -1.60
CA LYS A 286 10.23 -19.65 -2.69
C LYS A 286 9.42 -18.38 -2.97
N ASN A 287 9.06 -17.66 -1.91
CA ASN A 287 8.24 -16.46 -2.04
C ASN A 287 9.08 -15.27 -2.51
N LEU A 288 8.94 -14.91 -3.79
CA LEU A 288 9.60 -13.73 -4.34
C LEU A 288 8.89 -12.43 -3.96
N ILE A 289 7.60 -12.49 -3.62
CA ILE A 289 6.84 -11.33 -3.16
C ILE A 289 7.10 -11.15 -1.66
N HIS A 290 8.08 -10.31 -1.33
CA HIS A 290 8.35 -9.93 0.06
C HIS A 290 7.40 -8.81 0.52
N ARG A 291 7.42 -8.49 1.81
CA ARG A 291 6.65 -7.36 2.36
C ARG A 291 7.54 -6.11 2.26
N ARG A 292 7.03 -5.04 1.66
CA ARG A 292 7.71 -3.73 1.70
C ARG A 292 7.61 -3.12 3.10
N ASP A 293 6.40 -3.12 3.65
CA ASP A 293 6.11 -2.64 5.00
C ASP A 293 5.49 -3.77 5.84
N SER A 294 5.94 -3.92 7.09
CA SER A 294 5.66 -5.07 7.95
C SER A 294 4.18 -5.28 8.32
N LEU A 295 3.30 -4.33 7.99
CA LEU A 295 1.96 -4.22 8.56
C LEU A 295 0.98 -5.28 8.04
N VAL A 296 0.99 -5.61 6.75
CA VAL A 296 0.07 -6.62 6.18
C VAL A 296 0.76 -7.42 5.09
N ALA A 297 0.52 -8.74 5.08
CA ALA A 297 0.98 -9.60 4.00
C ALA A 297 0.17 -9.32 2.71
N PRO A 298 0.83 -9.08 1.56
CA PRO A 298 0.11 -8.78 0.34
C PRO A 298 -0.60 -10.02 -0.21
N ARG A 299 -1.70 -9.77 -0.91
CA ARG A 299 -2.36 -10.76 -1.76
C ARG A 299 -1.59 -10.87 -3.08
N ALA A 300 -1.08 -12.07 -3.39
CA ALA A 300 -0.25 -12.25 -4.57
C ALA A 300 -1.10 -12.46 -5.82
N LEU A 301 -0.73 -11.78 -6.90
CA LEU A 301 -1.37 -11.90 -8.21
C LEU A 301 -0.50 -12.72 -9.16
N GLY A 302 -1.14 -13.55 -9.98
CA GLY A 302 -0.44 -14.32 -11.01
C GLY A 302 -1.30 -15.42 -11.62
N TRP A 303 -0.67 -16.37 -12.27
CA TRP A 303 -1.31 -17.50 -12.94
C TRP A 303 -1.08 -18.80 -12.18
N MET A 304 -2.13 -19.59 -12.01
CA MET A 304 -2.05 -20.96 -11.52
C MET A 304 -2.75 -21.89 -12.50
N SER A 305 -2.23 -23.10 -12.69
CA SER A 305 -3.01 -24.09 -13.45
C SER A 305 -4.27 -24.43 -12.65
N SER A 306 -5.42 -24.58 -13.30
CA SER A 306 -6.67 -24.92 -12.61
C SER A 306 -6.75 -26.40 -12.18
N ARG A 307 -5.84 -27.25 -12.69
CA ARG A 307 -5.90 -28.72 -12.51
C ARG A 307 -5.96 -29.16 -11.05
N PHE A 308 -5.31 -28.43 -10.15
CA PHE A 308 -5.25 -28.76 -8.72
C PHE A 308 -5.84 -27.64 -7.85
N LEU A 309 -6.84 -26.93 -8.38
CA LEU A 309 -7.62 -25.94 -7.65
C LEU A 309 -9.05 -26.46 -7.47
N GLN A 310 -9.51 -26.51 -6.23
CA GLN A 310 -10.87 -26.93 -5.89
C GLN A 310 -11.74 -25.70 -5.69
N LYS A 311 -12.78 -25.55 -6.53
CA LYS A 311 -13.79 -24.50 -6.37
C LYS A 311 -14.46 -24.62 -4.99
N GLN A 312 -14.62 -23.48 -4.34
CA GLN A 312 -15.35 -23.38 -3.07
C GLN A 312 -16.76 -22.84 -3.35
N PRO A 313 -17.75 -23.20 -2.51
CA PRO A 313 -19.11 -22.70 -2.61
C PRO A 313 -19.22 -21.18 -2.41
#